data_AF-A0A944SCM7-F1
#
_entry.id   AF-A0A944SCM7-F1
#
_cell.length_a   1.000
_cell.length_b   1.000
_cell.length_c   1.000
_cell.angle_alpha   90.00
_cell.angle_beta   90.00
_cell.angle_gamma   90.00
#
_symmetry.space_group_name_H-M   'P 1'
#
loop_
_entity.id
_entity.type
_entity.pdbx_description
1 polymer ?
#
loop_
_entity_poly.entity_id
_entity_poly.type
_entity_poly.pdbx_seq_one_letter_code
_entity_poly.pdbx_strand_id
1 'polypeptide(L)'
;MFRHTVTRDPPRKSVTRLVGAAMLAATLLFGAHTPASAQSVCVAHADLVKQLGTKHAETPIGIGLASNGGIVQVFSSEDGVSWTIVMTMPNGISCLMAAGESWELISPELFNVKGPKV
;
A
#
# COMPACT_ATOMS: atom_id res chain seq x y z
N MET A 1 24.41 -42.26 69.29
CA MET A 1 24.55 -42.74 67.90
C MET A 1 23.65 -41.87 67.02
N PHE A 2 24.11 -40.71 66.56
CA PHE A 2 23.46 -39.93 65.50
C PHE A 2 24.57 -39.16 64.75
N ARG A 3 24.84 -39.60 63.53
CA ARG A 3 25.87 -39.05 62.65
C ARG A 3 25.21 -37.92 61.86
N HIS A 4 25.56 -36.67 62.17
CA HIS A 4 25.17 -35.53 61.34
C HIS A 4 25.88 -35.63 59.98
N THR A 5 25.12 -35.94 58.93
CA THR A 5 25.57 -35.85 57.55
C THR A 5 25.56 -34.38 57.14
N VAL A 6 26.74 -33.78 57.07
CA VAL A 6 27.00 -32.50 56.41
C VAL A 6 26.70 -32.67 54.91
N THR A 7 25.62 -32.09 54.43
CA THR A 7 25.31 -31.97 53.00
C THR A 7 26.20 -30.89 52.38
N ARG A 8 27.06 -31.25 51.42
CA ARG A 8 27.87 -30.31 50.64
C ARG A 8 27.02 -29.72 49.51
N ASP A 9 26.90 -28.39 49.50
CA ASP A 9 26.25 -27.63 48.42
C ASP A 9 27.16 -27.62 47.17
N PRO A 10 26.65 -27.90 45.95
CA PRO A 10 27.47 -27.82 44.73
C PRO A 10 27.79 -26.36 44.34
N PRO A 11 28.92 -26.12 43.64
CA PRO A 11 29.35 -24.77 43.28
C PRO A 11 28.39 -24.11 42.29
N ARG A 12 27.93 -22.91 42.62
CA ARG A 12 27.13 -21.99 41.79
C ARG A 12 27.92 -21.58 40.53
N LYS A 13 27.79 -22.36 39.45
CA LYS A 13 28.42 -22.06 38.15
C LYS A 13 27.68 -20.95 37.41
N SER A 14 28.33 -19.78 37.32
CA SER A 14 28.21 -18.70 36.33
C SER A 14 26.97 -18.67 35.42
N VAL A 15 25.85 -18.16 35.94
CA VAL A 15 24.69 -17.70 35.14
C VAL A 15 24.91 -16.23 34.72
N THR A 16 25.98 -15.95 33.96
CA THR A 16 26.30 -14.55 33.59
C THR A 16 26.62 -14.35 32.10
N ARG A 17 26.75 -15.42 31.30
CA ARG A 17 27.10 -15.29 29.87
C ARG A 17 26.00 -15.64 28.86
N LEU A 18 24.89 -16.23 29.30
CA LEU A 18 23.81 -16.64 28.38
C LEU A 18 22.71 -15.58 28.18
N VAL A 19 22.66 -14.54 29.02
CA VAL A 19 21.64 -13.47 28.92
C VAL A 19 21.96 -12.47 27.80
N GLY A 20 23.25 -12.26 27.48
CA GLY A 20 23.67 -11.27 26.47
C GLY A 20 23.34 -11.64 25.03
N ALA A 21 23.43 -12.93 24.67
CA ALA A 21 23.18 -13.38 23.30
C ALA A 21 21.68 -13.42 22.94
N ALA A 22 20.81 -13.69 23.92
CA ALA A 22 19.36 -13.74 23.69
C ALA A 22 18.75 -12.34 23.44
N MET A 23 19.30 -11.27 24.04
CA MET A 23 18.81 -9.91 23.81
C MET A 23 19.16 -9.35 22.43
N LEU A 24 20.31 -9.70 21.84
CA LEU A 24 20.68 -9.26 20.49
C LEU A 24 19.86 -9.97 19.38
N ALA A 25 19.38 -11.18 19.63
CA ALA A 25 18.52 -11.90 18.68
C ALA A 25 17.09 -11.34 18.67
N ALA A 26 16.60 -10.86 19.81
CA ALA A 26 15.24 -10.32 19.92
C ALA A 26 15.09 -8.98 19.18
N THR A 27 16.10 -8.11 19.16
CA THR A 27 16.04 -6.82 18.43
C THR A 27 16.01 -6.97 16.91
N LEU A 28 16.53 -8.07 16.35
CA LEU A 28 16.46 -8.36 14.91
C LEU A 28 15.06 -8.82 14.46
N LEU A 29 14.24 -9.35 15.36
CA LEU A 29 12.87 -9.80 15.06
C LEU A 29 11.83 -8.67 15.12
N PHE A 30 12.17 -7.54 15.75
CA PHE A 30 11.32 -6.34 15.84
C PHE A 30 11.86 -5.18 15.00
N GLY A 31 12.37 -5.48 13.79
CA GLY A 31 12.74 -4.45 12.82
C GLY A 31 11.59 -3.44 12.64
N ALA A 32 11.92 -2.15 12.72
CA ALA A 32 10.97 -1.07 12.55
C ALA A 32 10.33 -1.18 11.15
N HIS A 33 9.07 -1.62 11.11
CA HIS A 33 8.28 -1.59 9.89
C HIS A 33 7.90 -0.13 9.65
N THR A 34 8.64 0.56 8.80
CA THR A 34 8.15 1.86 8.29
C THR A 34 6.97 1.55 7.36
N PRO A 35 5.81 2.20 7.52
CA PRO A 35 4.71 2.02 6.58
C PRO A 35 5.19 2.48 5.20
N ALA A 36 5.12 1.59 4.22
CA ALA A 36 5.33 1.96 2.82
C ALA A 36 4.15 2.84 2.40
N SER A 37 4.32 4.16 2.48
CA SER A 37 3.38 5.10 1.85
C SER A 37 3.56 4.98 0.35
N ALA A 38 2.54 4.50 -0.37
CA ALA A 38 2.51 4.60 -1.82
C ALA A 38 2.73 6.06 -2.19
N GLN A 39 3.85 6.38 -2.84
CA GLN A 39 4.12 7.75 -3.24
C GLN A 39 3.24 8.03 -4.46
N SER A 40 2.25 8.89 -4.29
CA SER A 40 1.41 9.35 -5.40
C SER A 40 2.31 10.07 -6.40
N VAL A 41 2.39 9.54 -7.62
CA VAL A 41 3.16 10.16 -8.70
C VAL A 41 2.38 11.39 -9.17
N CYS A 42 2.96 12.58 -8.95
CA CYS A 42 2.34 13.85 -9.27
C CYS A 42 3.21 14.64 -10.26
N VAL A 43 2.60 15.15 -11.32
CA VAL A 43 3.27 15.95 -12.37
C VAL A 43 2.33 17.06 -12.86
N ALA A 44 2.81 17.96 -13.72
CA ALA A 44 1.93 18.94 -14.36
C ALA A 44 0.86 18.24 -15.22
N HIS A 45 -0.37 18.74 -15.19
CA HIS A 45 -1.50 18.10 -15.89
C HIS A 45 -1.22 17.83 -17.37
N ALA A 46 -0.62 18.79 -18.07
CA ALA A 46 -0.27 18.65 -19.48
C ALA A 46 0.71 17.51 -19.75
N ASP A 47 1.71 17.33 -18.88
CA ASP A 47 2.69 16.25 -19.00
C ASP A 47 2.06 14.89 -18.71
N LEU A 48 1.15 14.82 -17.73
CA LEU A 48 0.39 13.60 -17.43
C LEU A 48 -0.44 13.18 -18.63
N VAL A 49 -1.27 14.08 -19.17
CA VAL A 49 -2.14 13.79 -20.33
C VAL A 49 -1.31 13.36 -21.54
N LYS A 50 -0.19 14.04 -21.80
CA LYS A 50 0.74 13.66 -22.86
C LYS A 50 1.32 12.26 -22.64
N GLN A 51 1.72 11.92 -21.42
CA GLN A 51 2.29 10.60 -21.13
C GLN A 51 1.25 9.49 -21.25
N LEU A 52 0.05 9.68 -20.71
CA LEU A 52 -1.05 8.71 -20.82
C LEU A 52 -1.43 8.48 -22.29
N GLY A 53 -1.60 9.56 -23.06
CA GLY A 53 -1.92 9.45 -24.48
C GLY A 53 -0.82 8.79 -25.31
N THR A 54 0.45 9.10 -25.06
CA THR A 54 1.56 8.57 -25.87
C THR A 54 1.99 7.16 -25.50
N LYS A 55 1.92 6.78 -24.21
CA LYS A 55 2.39 5.46 -23.74
C LYS A 55 1.27 4.42 -23.64
N HIS A 56 0.05 4.84 -23.34
CA HIS A 56 -1.07 3.95 -23.05
C HIS A 56 -2.25 4.13 -24.01
N ALA A 57 -2.15 5.04 -24.99
CA ALA A 57 -3.27 5.43 -25.85
C ALA A 57 -4.52 5.85 -25.06
N GLU A 58 -4.32 6.32 -23.83
CA GLU A 58 -5.40 6.66 -22.92
C GLU A 58 -5.91 8.08 -23.18
N THR A 59 -7.23 8.23 -23.23
CA THR A 59 -7.93 9.51 -23.37
C THR A 59 -8.95 9.68 -22.26
N PRO A 60 -9.31 10.91 -21.85
CA PRO A 60 -10.25 11.13 -20.77
C PRO A 60 -11.66 10.69 -21.19
N ILE A 61 -12.26 9.79 -20.42
CA ILE A 61 -13.62 9.24 -20.62
C ILE A 61 -14.61 9.70 -19.55
N GLY A 62 -14.13 10.34 -18.48
CA GLY A 62 -14.97 10.88 -17.41
C GLY A 62 -14.26 11.99 -16.64
N ILE A 63 -15.05 12.94 -16.13
CA ILE A 63 -14.56 14.10 -15.37
C ILE A 63 -15.57 14.53 -14.31
N GLY A 64 -15.09 14.95 -13.15
CA GLY A 64 -15.92 15.50 -12.07
C GLY A 64 -15.15 16.48 -11.18
N LEU A 65 -15.87 17.45 -10.61
CA LEU A 65 -15.32 18.37 -9.63
C LEU A 65 -15.54 17.80 -8.22
N ALA A 66 -14.47 17.58 -7.48
CA ALA A 66 -14.51 17.20 -6.08
C ALA A 66 -14.81 18.40 -5.18
N SER A 67 -15.33 18.14 -3.98
CA SER A 67 -15.70 19.18 -2.99
C SER A 67 -14.52 20.03 -2.52
N ASN A 68 -13.29 19.52 -2.65
CA ASN A 68 -12.05 20.24 -2.35
C ASN A 68 -11.56 21.14 -3.51
N GLY A 69 -12.34 21.27 -4.59
CA GLY A 69 -12.00 22.04 -5.79
C GLY A 69 -11.04 21.33 -6.75
N GLY A 70 -10.62 20.10 -6.44
CA GLY A 70 -9.85 19.27 -7.36
C GLY A 70 -10.73 18.68 -8.46
N ILE A 71 -10.16 18.49 -9.64
CA ILE A 71 -10.81 17.79 -10.75
C ILE A 71 -10.38 16.33 -10.72
N VAL A 72 -11.34 15.41 -10.64
CA VAL A 72 -11.11 13.98 -10.83
C VAL A 72 -11.37 13.64 -12.29
N GLN A 73 -10.45 12.91 -12.92
CA GLN A 73 -10.59 12.44 -14.29
C GLN A 73 -10.34 10.94 -14.35
N VAL A 74 -11.08 10.27 -15.23
CA VAL A 74 -10.88 8.88 -15.61
C VAL A 74 -10.41 8.86 -17.05
N PHE A 75 -9.31 8.17 -17.31
CA PHE A 75 -8.73 7.94 -18.62
C PHE A 75 -8.79 6.46 -18.97
N SER A 76 -9.01 6.13 -20.23
CA SER A 76 -8.91 4.75 -20.73
C SER A 76 -8.51 4.72 -22.20
N SER A 77 -7.86 3.64 -22.61
CA SER A 77 -7.66 3.33 -24.03
C SER A 77 -9.00 2.96 -24.67
N GLU A 78 -9.13 3.16 -25.98
CA GLU A 78 -10.39 2.88 -26.69
C GLU A 78 -10.81 1.40 -26.58
N ASP A 79 -9.84 0.49 -26.50
CA ASP A 79 -10.04 -0.95 -26.31
C ASP A 79 -10.23 -1.37 -24.84
N GLY A 80 -10.16 -0.44 -23.89
CA GLY A 80 -10.28 -0.71 -22.46
C GLY A 80 -9.11 -1.49 -21.85
N VAL A 81 -8.02 -1.73 -22.59
CA VAL A 81 -6.86 -2.50 -22.10
C VAL A 81 -6.16 -1.78 -20.94
N SER A 82 -6.09 -0.44 -20.97
CA SER A 82 -5.46 0.38 -19.93
C SER A 82 -6.42 1.44 -19.42
N TRP A 83 -6.31 1.78 -18.14
CA TRP A 83 -7.02 2.91 -17.53
C TRP A 83 -6.24 3.57 -16.39
N THR A 84 -6.55 4.84 -16.18
CA THR A 84 -5.95 5.67 -15.13
C THR A 84 -6.99 6.61 -14.51
N ILE A 85 -6.98 6.73 -13.18
CA ILE A 85 -7.73 7.76 -12.43
C ILE A 85 -6.74 8.77 -11.85
N VAL A 86 -7.00 10.05 -12.08
CA VAL A 86 -6.17 11.15 -11.60
C VAL A 86 -6.99 12.21 -10.88
N MET A 87 -6.33 12.93 -9.97
CA MET A 87 -6.86 14.14 -9.37
C MET A 87 -5.94 15.32 -9.67
N THR A 88 -6.50 16.37 -10.26
CA THR A 88 -5.82 17.62 -10.61
C THR A 88 -6.26 18.73 -9.67
N MET A 89 -5.33 19.31 -8.92
CA MET A 89 -5.62 20.44 -8.05
C MET A 89 -5.63 21.76 -8.84
N PRO A 90 -6.26 22.84 -8.32
CA PRO A 90 -6.32 24.14 -9.00
C PRO A 90 -4.96 24.75 -9.35
N ASN A 91 -3.89 24.32 -8.69
CA ASN A 91 -2.51 24.72 -9.02
C ASN A 91 -1.95 24.03 -10.28
N GLY A 92 -2.74 23.20 -10.97
CA GLY A 92 -2.37 22.52 -12.21
C GLY A 92 -1.56 21.23 -12.02
N ILE A 93 -1.35 20.79 -10.78
CA ILE A 93 -0.66 19.52 -10.48
C ILE A 93 -1.69 18.39 -10.48
N SER A 94 -1.40 17.36 -11.26
CA SER A 94 -2.18 16.12 -11.32
C SER A 94 -1.43 14.99 -10.64
N CYS A 95 -2.12 14.26 -9.77
CA CYS A 95 -1.61 13.07 -9.13
C CYS A 95 -2.35 11.83 -9.63
N LEU A 96 -1.59 10.77 -9.93
CA LEU A 96 -2.09 9.42 -10.14
C LEU A 96 -2.72 8.89 -8.86
N MET A 97 -4.01 8.54 -8.93
CA MET A 97 -4.77 8.00 -7.80
C MET A 97 -4.91 6.48 -7.91
N ALA A 98 -5.15 5.98 -9.13
CA ALA A 98 -5.20 4.57 -9.45
C ALA A 98 -4.88 4.36 -10.94
N ALA A 99 -4.40 3.18 -11.30
CA ALA A 99 -4.19 2.75 -12.68
C ALA A 99 -4.32 1.23 -12.76
N GLY A 100 -4.63 0.71 -13.94
CA GLY A 100 -4.79 -0.72 -14.14
C GLY A 100 -5.19 -1.07 -15.57
N GLU A 101 -5.76 -2.26 -15.70
CA GLU A 101 -6.15 -2.84 -16.98
C GLU A 101 -7.61 -3.28 -16.96
N SER A 102 -8.14 -3.70 -18.12
CA SER A 102 -9.47 -4.29 -18.28
C SER A 102 -10.61 -3.36 -17.79
N TRP A 103 -10.64 -2.15 -18.35
CA TRP A 103 -11.71 -1.20 -18.11
C TRP A 103 -12.99 -1.59 -18.85
N GLU A 104 -14.12 -1.59 -18.13
CA GLU A 104 -15.43 -1.90 -18.68
C GLU A 104 -16.42 -0.79 -18.35
N LEU A 105 -17.22 -0.38 -19.34
CA LEU A 105 -18.38 0.48 -19.10
C LEU A 105 -19.53 -0.39 -18.61
N ILE A 106 -20.07 -0.05 -17.44
CA ILE A 106 -21.15 -0.83 -16.86
C ILE A 106 -22.41 -0.66 -17.70
N SER A 107 -22.93 -1.76 -18.26
CA SER A 107 -24.24 -1.80 -18.89
C SER A 107 -25.35 -1.96 -17.83
N PRO A 108 -26.59 -1.49 -18.08
CA PRO A 108 -27.71 -1.71 -17.17
C PRO A 108 -27.93 -3.20 -16.79
N GLU A 109 -27.54 -4.13 -17.66
CA GLU A 109 -27.69 -5.57 -17.41
C GLU A 109 -26.78 -6.08 -16.28
N LEU A 110 -25.59 -5.48 -16.09
CA LEU A 110 -24.68 -5.84 -15.01
C LEU A 110 -25.22 -5.43 -13.62
N PHE A 111 -26.10 -4.44 -13.54
CA PHE A 111 -26.77 -4.03 -12.29
C PHE A 111 -28.04 -4.85 -11.97
N ASN A 112 -28.54 -5.64 -12.92
CA ASN A 112 -29.70 -6.52 -12.72
C ASN A 112 -29.34 -7.87 -12.11
N VAL A 113 -28.05 -8.12 -11.82
CA VAL A 113 -27.62 -9.24 -11.00
C VAL A 113 -27.98 -8.92 -9.55
N LYS A 114 -29.11 -9.46 -9.10
CA LYS A 114 -29.56 -9.45 -7.70
C LYS A 114 -28.42 -9.99 -6.83
N GLY A 115 -27.62 -9.08 -6.26
CA GLY A 115 -26.46 -9.45 -5.45
C GLY A 115 -26.84 -10.34 -4.27
N PRO A 116 -25.90 -11.10 -3.69
CA PRO A 116 -26.14 -11.86 -2.47
C PRO A 116 -26.72 -10.93 -1.41
N LYS A 117 -27.82 -11.35 -0.77
CA LYS A 117 -28.30 -10.67 0.44
C LYS A 117 -27.21 -10.86 1.50
N VAL A 118 -26.45 -9.79 1.78
CA VAL A 118 -25.65 -9.68 3.00
C VAL A 118 -26.55 -9.41 4.20
#